data_AF-A0A951ECH7-F1
#
_entry.id   AF-A0A951ECH7-F1
#
_cell.length_a   1.000
_cell.length_b   1.000
_cell.length_c   1.000
_cell.angle_alpha   90.00
_cell.angle_beta   90.00
_cell.angle_gamma   90.00
#
_symmetry.space_group_name_H-M   'P 1'
#
loop_
_entity.id
_entity.type
_entity.pdbx_description
1 polymer ?
#
loop_
_entity_poly.entity_id
_entity_poly.type
_entity_poly.pdbx_seq_one_letter_code
_entity_poly.pdbx_strand_id
1 'polypeptide(L)' 'MFGKKKSVAGLDIGSSSVKMVELDGKLNNLNLVSLGFENLPADTIIDGQIMELNVVS' A
#
# COMPACT_ATOMS: atom_id res chain seq x y z
N MET A 1 -16.92 26.62 -6.39
CA MET A 1 -16.47 26.19 -5.03
C MET A 1 -16.35 24.68 -5.07
N PHE A 2 -15.23 24.09 -4.64
CA PHE A 2 -14.90 22.66 -4.39
C PHE A 2 -13.48 22.36 -4.90
N GLY A 3 -12.47 22.57 -4.06
CA GLY A 3 -11.11 22.08 -4.32
C GLY A 3 -11.06 20.55 -4.15
N LYS A 4 -10.26 19.87 -4.98
CA LYS A 4 -10.02 18.42 -4.81
C LYS A 4 -9.52 18.15 -3.38
N LYS A 5 -10.17 17.22 -2.67
CA LYS A 5 -9.64 16.70 -1.40
C LYS A 5 -8.28 16.06 -1.69
N LYS A 6 -7.26 16.43 -0.92
CA LYS A 6 -5.95 15.78 -1.00
C LYS A 6 -6.05 14.44 -0.27
N SER A 7 -5.79 13.34 -0.97
CA SER A 7 -5.55 12.04 -0.38
C SER A 7 -4.08 11.64 -0.56
N VAL A 8 -3.65 10.69 0.26
CA VAL A 8 -2.32 10.06 0.18
C VAL A 8 -2.51 8.55 0.12
N ALA A 9 -1.65 7.88 -0.64
CA ALA A 9 -1.56 6.43 -0.67
C ALA A 9 -0.29 5.98 0.07
N GLY A 10 -0.45 5.00 0.94
CA GLY A 10 0.63 4.25 1.57
C GLY A 10 0.69 2.84 1.00
N LEU A 11 1.90 2.38 0.68
CA LEU A 11 2.18 1.05 0.16
C LEU A 11 3.18 0.35 1.08
N ASP A 12 2.78 -0.77 1.65
CA ASP A 12 3.63 -1.64 2.48
C ASP A 12 3.88 -2.95 1.72
N ILE A 13 5.15 -3.25 1.49
CA ILE A 13 5.59 -4.43 0.75
C ILE A 13 6.37 -5.31 1.73
N GLY A 14 5.77 -6.42 2.13
CA GLY A 14 6.37 -7.40 3.05
C GLY A 14 6.52 -8.77 2.40
N SER A 15 7.24 -9.68 3.05
CA SER A 15 7.53 -11.03 2.53
C SER A 15 6.31 -11.90 2.27
N SER A 16 5.17 -11.60 2.90
CA SER A 16 3.94 -12.38 2.77
C SER A 16 2.81 -11.67 2.04
N SER A 17 2.89 -10.35 1.88
CA SER A 17 1.78 -9.56 1.34
C SER A 17 2.19 -8.17 0.93
N VAL A 18 1.45 -7.63 -0.04
CA VAL A 18 1.45 -6.19 -0.37
C VAL A 18 0.16 -5.59 0.18
N LYS A 19 0.27 -4.44 0.86
CA LYS A 19 -0.87 -3.72 1.44
C LYS A 19 -0.89 -2.29 0.91
N MET A 20 -2.07 -1.82 0.53
CA MET A 20 -2.32 -0.47 0.04
C MET A 20 -3.34 0.19 0.98
N VAL A 21 -3.06 1.41 1.40
CA VAL A 21 -3.96 2.22 2.23
C VAL A 21 -4.10 3.59 1.60
N GLU A 22 -5.32 4.03 1.36
CA GLU A 22 -5.62 5.41 1.01
C GLU A 22 -6.16 6.15 2.23
N LEU A 23 -5.53 7.28 2.58
CA LEU A 23 -5.98 8.18 3.64
C LEU A 23 -6.31 9.55 3.07
N ASP A 24 -7.35 10.19 3.61
CA ASP A 24 -7.60 11.61 3.40
C ASP A 24 -7.60 12.36 4.74
N GLY A 25 -7.67 13.70 4.68
CA GLY A 25 -7.81 14.53 5.87
C GLY A 25 -6.55 15.32 6.20
N LYS A 26 -6.40 15.67 7.49
CA LYS A 26 -5.30 16.50 7.99
C LYS A 26 -4.39 15.65 8.89
N LEU A 27 -3.15 16.10 9.07
CA LEU A 27 -2.26 15.51 10.07
C LEU A 27 -2.98 15.46 11.43
N ASN A 28 -2.96 14.29 12.09
CA ASN A 28 -3.69 13.98 13.33
C ASN A 28 -5.23 13.87 13.22
N ASN A 29 -5.80 13.96 12.02
CA ASN A 29 -7.21 13.69 11.73
C ASN A 29 -7.34 13.08 10.33
N LEU A 30 -6.74 11.91 10.18
CA LEU A 30 -6.74 11.14 8.95
C LEU A 30 -7.92 10.17 8.96
N ASN A 31 -8.60 10.03 7.82
CA ASN A 31 -9.65 9.03 7.63
C ASN A 31 -9.16 7.97 6.66
N LEU A 32 -9.52 6.71 6.93
CA LEU A 32 -9.34 5.61 5.99
C LEU A 32 -10.37 5.75 4.86
N VAL A 33 -9.88 5.90 3.63
CA VAL A 33 -10.71 5.92 2.42
C VAL A 33 -10.83 4.51 1.84
N SER A 34 -9.69 3.80 1.74
CA SER A 34 -9.63 2.46 1.18
C SER A 34 -8.49 1.66 1.80
N LEU A 35 -8.70 0.36 1.95
CA LEU A 35 -7.62 -0.59 2.18
C LEU A 35 -7.76 -1.76 1.20
N GLY A 36 -6.61 -2.24 0.72
CA GLY A 36 -6.52 -3.47 -0.05
C GLY A 36 -5.24 -4.21 0.33
N PHE A 37 -5.27 -5.53 0.17
CA PHE A 37 -4.06 -6.33 0.28
C PHE A 37 -4.14 -7.56 -0.62
N GLU A 38 -2.97 -8.06 -1.00
CA GLU A 38 -2.81 -9.30 -1.72
C GLU A 38 -1.73 -10.13 -1.03
N ASN A 39 -1.95 -11.44 -0.93
CA ASN A 39 -0.94 -12.36 -0.43
C ASN A 39 0.10 -12.60 -1.51
N LEU A 40 1.36 -12.63 -1.13
CA LEU A 40 2.44 -13.02 -2.01
C LEU A 40 2.74 -14.51 -1.87
N PRO A 41 3.12 -15.20 -2.96
CA PRO A 41 3.79 -16.49 -2.90
C PRO A 41 5.03 -16.42 -1.99
N ALA A 42 5.38 -17.56 -1.39
CA ALA A 42 6.65 -17.71 -0.69
C ALA A 42 7.83 -17.29 -1.58
N ASP A 43 8.89 -16.80 -0.97
CA ASP A 43 10.16 -16.42 -1.63
C ASP A 43 10.07 -15.23 -2.61
N THR A 44 8.89 -14.64 -2.83
CA THR A 44 8.72 -13.43 -3.67
C THR A 44 9.59 -12.27 -3.18
N ILE A 45 9.70 -12.12 -1.86
CA ILE A 45 10.57 -11.13 -1.22
C ILE A 45 11.40 -11.81 -0.13
N ILE A 46 12.72 -11.69 -0.25
CA ILE A 46 13.71 -12.24 0.69
C ILE A 46 14.66 -11.12 1.10
N ASP A 47 14.87 -10.93 2.40
CA ASP A 47 15.73 -9.88 2.97
C ASP A 47 15.43 -8.47 2.42
N GLY A 48 14.15 -8.19 2.12
CA GLY A 48 13.68 -6.92 1.56
C GLY A 48 13.95 -6.74 0.06
N GLN A 49 14.50 -7.75 -0.62
CA GLN A 49 14.71 -7.75 -2.07
C GLN A 49 13.60 -8.50 -2.78
N ILE A 50 13.18 -7.99 -3.93
CA ILE A 50 12.21 -8.65 -4.80
C ILE A 50 12.95 -9.71 -5.62
N MET A 51 12.55 -10.98 -5.44
CA MET A 51 13.12 -12.11 -6.18
C MET A 51 12.34 -12.38 -7.47
N GLU A 52 11.01 -12.20 -7.42
CA GLU A 52 10.10 -12.48 -8.53
C GLU A 52 9.34 -11.20 -8.94
N LEU A 53 9.93 -10.42 -9.86
CA LEU A 53 9.38 -9.12 -10.24
C LEU A 53 7.99 -9.24 -10.91
N ASN A 54 7.75 -10.31 -11.65
CA ASN A 54 6.48 -10.53 -12.37
C ASN A 54 5.28 -10.76 -11.43
N VAL A 55 5.53 -11.07 -10.16
CA VAL A 55 4.49 -11.28 -9.15
C VAL A 55 4.04 -9.96 -8.52
N VAL A 56 4.88 -8.93 -8.58
CA VAL A 56 4.64 -7.61 -7.97
C VAL A 56 4.57 -6.47 -8.99
N SER A 57 4.49 -6.78 -10.28
CA SER A 57 4.48 -5.84 -11.42
C SER A 57 3.08 -5.39 -11.85
#